data_AF-A0A8J6R1L4-F1
#
_entry.id   AF-A0A8J6R1L4-F1
#
_cell.length_a   1.000
_cell.length_b   1.000
_cell.length_c   1.000
_cell.angle_alpha   90.00
_cell.angle_beta   90.00
_cell.angle_gamma   90.00
#
_symmetry.space_group_name_H-M   'P 1'
#
loop_
_entity.id
_entity.type
_entity.pdbx_description
1 polymer ?
#
loop_
_entity_poly.entity_id
_entity_poly.type
_entity_poly.pdbx_seq_one_letter_code
_entity_poly.pdbx_strand_id
1 'polypeptide(L)'
;MQDYFQKSEYVIENLWFDYLENRYQGRGILSWDPSIGLHLEALLNREKMRQIEKIELGRVRIIRKSDTSSICMRPWNTNCAIAPEVILIDREDILFQHRLSINLNRVIFFEPTKKGLTDDERRLWIGHAIYRVQDIEILSDQVSEEVRIDGALVKSNNHFCGISYKTEEQTVLGRLIDKHHLQIDWYFSKSSFSKSYSWKWAEAAQDALSILLGQTVQLVYQKLSDGLHGRREIRNMPKVEKLGILSPFYGKKTLDKNSFIKLTDFFIKNEFKAGICRNIFRQIAEASRQRSYQTQELLVSTILEAALRNIDQNPFKHKRDGWNVGKSLKRFLLTHLSEQWIPLTEPLMVSHAYLRDRNAHPDWLFGQGGSRSEKDREKALDSMVFLSQFYGYMILALAGFENLEPYFPISHKQWEAPVIMTPAK
;
A
#
# COMPACT_ATOMS: atom_id res chain seq x y z
N MET A 1 7.29 -5.02 22.20
CA MET A 1 7.90 -4.82 20.87
C MET A 1 8.28 -6.15 20.23
N GLN A 2 8.64 -7.19 21.01
CA GLN A 2 8.98 -8.53 20.53
C GLN A 2 7.80 -9.34 19.95
N ASP A 3 6.56 -9.03 20.30
CA ASP A 3 5.42 -9.93 20.02
C ASP A 3 5.06 -10.11 18.53
N TYR A 4 5.29 -9.11 17.65
CA TYR A 4 4.97 -9.28 16.22
C TYR A 4 5.94 -10.25 15.52
N PHE A 5 7.23 -10.18 15.85
CA PHE A 5 8.26 -11.03 15.23
C PHE A 5 8.36 -12.42 15.88
N GLN A 6 7.50 -12.71 16.85
CA GLN A 6 7.45 -13.98 17.55
C GLN A 6 6.21 -14.77 17.15
N LYS A 7 6.37 -16.09 17.04
CA LYS A 7 5.22 -16.99 16.88
C LYS A 7 4.31 -16.84 18.09
N SER A 8 3.01 -16.87 17.86
CA SER A 8 2.01 -16.76 18.91
C SER A 8 0.82 -17.64 18.60
N GLU A 9 0.19 -18.19 19.63
CA GLU A 9 -1.06 -18.94 19.52
C GLU A 9 -2.09 -18.37 20.49
N TYR A 10 -3.32 -18.26 19.99
CA TYR A 10 -4.45 -17.72 20.73
C TYR A 10 -5.54 -18.79 20.79
N VAL A 11 -5.82 -19.28 21.99
CA VAL A 11 -6.96 -20.17 22.23
C VAL A 11 -8.25 -19.36 22.14
N ILE A 12 -9.13 -19.74 21.21
CA ILE A 12 -10.39 -19.07 20.93
C ILE A 12 -11.53 -19.81 21.64
N GLU A 13 -12.02 -19.21 22.73
CA GLU A 13 -13.08 -19.79 23.57
C GLU A 13 -14.45 -19.79 22.88
N ASN A 14 -14.66 -18.80 22.02
CA ASN A 14 -15.85 -18.66 21.22
C ASN A 14 -15.51 -17.90 19.93
N LEU A 15 -16.03 -18.36 18.81
CA LEU A 15 -16.07 -17.62 17.57
C LEU A 15 -17.43 -17.75 16.92
N TRP A 16 -17.79 -16.77 16.08
CA TRP A 16 -18.98 -16.85 15.27
C TRP A 16 -18.85 -16.06 13.97
N PHE A 17 -19.58 -16.49 12.95
CA PHE A 17 -19.69 -15.83 11.66
C PHE A 17 -20.93 -16.31 10.91
N ASP A 18 -21.37 -15.53 9.93
CA ASP A 18 -22.47 -15.91 9.05
C ASP A 18 -21.92 -16.42 7.71
N TYR A 19 -22.50 -17.52 7.22
CA TYR A 19 -22.17 -18.12 5.93
C TYR A 19 -23.40 -18.78 5.31
N LEU A 20 -23.72 -18.42 4.06
CA LEU A 20 -24.92 -18.89 3.34
C LEU A 20 -26.20 -18.79 4.19
N GLU A 21 -26.47 -17.60 4.73
CA GLU A 21 -27.62 -17.32 5.63
C GLU A 21 -27.68 -18.12 6.94
N ASN A 22 -26.64 -18.89 7.26
CA ASN A 22 -26.57 -19.66 8.51
C ASN A 22 -25.50 -19.07 9.43
N ARG A 23 -25.78 -19.04 10.72
CA ARG A 23 -24.82 -18.65 11.75
C ARG A 23 -24.06 -19.87 12.25
N TYR A 24 -22.74 -19.80 12.15
CA TYR A 24 -21.81 -20.79 12.67
C TYR A 24 -21.17 -20.24 13.95
N GLN A 25 -21.01 -21.12 14.95
CA GLN A 25 -20.34 -20.78 16.20
C GLN A 25 -19.37 -21.89 16.57
N GLY A 26 -18.31 -21.61 17.32
CA GLY A 26 -17.31 -22.65 17.56
C GLY A 26 -16.20 -22.26 18.52
N ARG A 27 -15.23 -23.17 18.63
CA ARG A 27 -13.98 -22.97 19.38
C ARG A 27 -12.81 -23.34 18.50
N GLY A 28 -11.66 -22.75 18.75
CA GLY A 28 -10.52 -22.94 17.86
C GLY A 28 -9.21 -22.38 18.38
N ILE A 29 -8.24 -22.35 17.49
CA ILE A 29 -6.90 -21.82 17.70
C ILE A 29 -6.62 -20.86 16.54
N LEU A 30 -6.22 -19.64 16.88
CA LEU A 30 -5.65 -18.70 15.94
C LEU A 30 -4.14 -18.70 16.13
N SER A 31 -3.40 -19.08 15.11
CA SER A 31 -1.93 -19.09 15.13
C SER A 31 -1.40 -17.93 14.29
N TRP A 32 -0.35 -17.31 14.80
CA TRP A 32 0.46 -16.31 14.11
C TRP A 32 1.88 -16.84 13.97
N ASP A 33 2.33 -16.96 12.73
CA ASP A 33 3.73 -17.21 12.42
C ASP A 33 4.23 -16.09 11.49
N PRO A 34 5.24 -15.30 11.89
CA PRO A 34 5.79 -14.25 11.04
C PRO A 34 6.33 -14.75 9.70
N SER A 35 6.53 -16.04 9.48
CA SER A 35 6.97 -16.60 8.20
C SER A 35 5.83 -17.13 7.32
N ILE A 36 4.67 -17.45 7.90
CA ILE A 36 3.54 -18.11 7.21
C ILE A 36 2.31 -17.20 7.15
N GLY A 37 2.04 -16.46 8.22
CA GLY A 37 0.88 -15.59 8.37
C GLY A 37 -0.05 -15.98 9.51
N LEU A 38 -1.28 -15.49 9.43
CA LEU A 38 -2.36 -15.81 10.36
C LEU A 38 -3.14 -17.02 9.85
N HIS A 39 -3.35 -18.01 10.70
CA HIS A 39 -4.14 -19.20 10.41
C HIS A 39 -5.16 -19.47 11.51
N LEU A 40 -6.42 -19.69 11.15
CA LEU A 40 -7.49 -20.04 12.06
C LEU A 40 -7.95 -21.47 11.82
N GLU A 41 -7.88 -22.29 12.87
CA GLU A 41 -8.51 -23.60 12.93
C GLU A 41 -9.62 -23.62 13.96
N ALA A 42 -10.79 -24.14 13.61
CA ALA A 42 -11.90 -24.23 14.54
C ALA A 42 -12.85 -25.39 14.27
N LEU A 43 -13.43 -25.91 15.36
CA LEU A 43 -14.57 -26.82 15.34
C LEU A 43 -15.85 -26.01 15.46
N LEU A 44 -16.82 -26.29 14.59
CA LEU A 44 -18.03 -25.52 14.44
C LEU A 44 -19.26 -26.31 14.89
N ASN A 45 -20.13 -25.62 15.62
CA ASN A 45 -21.50 -25.98 15.91
C ASN A 45 -22.43 -25.10 15.05
N ARG A 46 -23.59 -25.64 14.66
CA ARG A 46 -24.57 -24.93 13.83
C ARG A 46 -25.87 -24.73 14.61
N GLU A 47 -26.26 -23.48 14.84
CA GLU A 47 -27.40 -23.18 15.74
C GLU A 47 -28.77 -23.45 15.11
N LYS A 48 -28.96 -23.19 13.80
CA LYS A 48 -30.23 -23.43 13.08
C LYS A 48 -29.96 -23.69 11.59
N MET A 49 -30.66 -24.66 10.99
CA MET A 49 -30.64 -24.89 9.54
C MET A 49 -31.83 -24.23 8.87
N ARG A 50 -31.58 -23.34 7.90
CA ARG A 50 -32.45 -23.27 6.73
C ARG A 50 -31.98 -24.35 5.74
N GLN A 51 -32.92 -25.07 5.13
CA GLN A 51 -32.59 -25.93 3.99
C GLN A 51 -32.03 -25.04 2.89
N ILE A 52 -30.77 -25.25 2.54
CA ILE A 52 -30.17 -24.59 1.39
C ILE A 52 -30.58 -25.43 0.17
N GLU A 53 -31.46 -24.90 -0.67
CA GLU A 53 -32.06 -25.63 -1.79
C GLU A 53 -31.02 -26.04 -2.85
N LYS A 54 -29.91 -25.30 -2.98
CA LYS A 54 -28.82 -25.61 -3.89
C LYS A 54 -27.51 -24.94 -3.47
N ILE A 55 -26.44 -25.71 -3.32
CA ILE A 55 -25.07 -25.18 -3.18
C ILE A 55 -24.31 -25.53 -4.45
N GLU A 56 -23.88 -24.51 -5.19
CA GLU A 56 -23.04 -24.69 -6.38
C GLU A 56 -21.58 -24.46 -5.98
N LEU A 57 -20.86 -25.54 -5.65
CA LEU A 57 -19.43 -25.52 -5.35
C LEU A 57 -18.60 -25.58 -6.64
N GLY A 58 -17.40 -24.99 -6.62
CA GLY A 58 -16.38 -25.19 -7.65
C GLY A 58 -16.55 -24.36 -8.92
N ARG A 59 -17.41 -23.32 -8.91
CA ARG A 59 -17.51 -22.39 -10.03
C ARG A 59 -16.52 -21.25 -9.89
N VAL A 60 -15.63 -21.12 -10.88
CA VAL A 60 -14.77 -19.94 -11.02
C VAL A 60 -15.66 -18.71 -11.22
N ARG A 61 -15.67 -17.82 -10.22
CA ARG A 61 -16.41 -16.55 -10.25
C ARG A 61 -15.61 -15.43 -9.60
N ILE A 62 -15.91 -14.20 -9.99
CA ILE A 62 -15.34 -13.01 -9.36
C ILE A 62 -15.90 -12.90 -7.94
N ILE A 63 -15.00 -12.81 -6.95
CA ILE A 63 -15.33 -12.65 -5.53
C ILE A 63 -16.05 -11.33 -5.33
N ARG A 64 -17.29 -11.38 -4.82
CA ARG A 64 -18.10 -10.21 -4.48
C ARG A 64 -18.00 -9.92 -2.99
N LYS A 65 -18.39 -8.70 -2.57
CA LYS A 65 -18.49 -8.36 -1.14
C LYS A 65 -19.42 -9.30 -0.37
N SER A 66 -20.49 -9.78 -1.02
CA SER A 66 -21.41 -10.78 -0.45
C SER A 66 -20.75 -12.13 -0.17
N ASP A 67 -19.58 -12.41 -0.75
CA ASP A 67 -18.84 -13.66 -0.56
C ASP A 67 -17.85 -13.58 0.62
N THR A 68 -17.83 -12.44 1.31
CA THR A 68 -16.98 -12.21 2.49
C THR A 68 -17.83 -12.12 3.74
N SER A 69 -17.29 -12.60 4.86
CA SER A 69 -17.91 -12.50 6.18
C SER A 69 -16.90 -11.95 7.19
N SER A 70 -17.38 -11.52 8.35
CA SER A 70 -16.51 -11.18 9.47
C SER A 70 -16.56 -12.30 10.49
N ILE A 71 -15.38 -12.81 10.87
CA ILE A 71 -15.26 -13.79 11.93
C ILE A 71 -14.96 -13.05 13.23
N CYS A 72 -15.92 -13.07 14.14
CA CYS A 72 -15.78 -12.54 15.47
C CYS A 72 -15.25 -13.63 16.40
N MET A 73 -14.30 -13.29 17.26
CA MET A 73 -13.57 -14.22 18.12
C MET A 73 -13.46 -13.65 19.53
N ARG A 74 -13.43 -14.54 20.52
CA ARG A 74 -13.10 -14.26 21.91
C ARG A 74 -11.89 -15.11 22.32
N PRO A 75 -10.66 -14.58 22.19
CA PRO A 75 -9.47 -15.26 22.69
C PRO A 75 -9.44 -15.23 24.22
N TRP A 76 -8.95 -16.29 24.86
CA TRP A 76 -8.92 -16.40 26.34
C TRP A 76 -8.26 -15.18 27.01
N ASN A 77 -7.15 -14.70 26.46
CA ASN A 77 -6.32 -13.64 27.03
C ASN A 77 -6.64 -12.22 26.54
N THR A 78 -7.70 -12.02 25.76
CA THR A 78 -8.08 -10.68 25.25
C THR A 78 -9.60 -10.49 25.32
N ASN A 79 -10.09 -9.25 25.21
CA ASN A 79 -11.52 -9.00 25.33
C ASN A 79 -12.29 -9.52 24.10
N CYS A 80 -11.81 -9.18 22.90
CA CYS A 80 -12.37 -9.67 21.64
C CYS A 80 -11.38 -9.47 20.49
N ALA A 81 -11.57 -10.25 19.43
CA ALA A 81 -10.85 -10.11 18.18
C ALA A 81 -11.79 -10.27 16.98
N ILE A 82 -11.46 -9.66 15.85
CA ILE A 82 -12.24 -9.75 14.62
C ILE A 82 -11.29 -9.96 13.44
N ALA A 83 -11.60 -10.94 12.59
CA ALA A 83 -11.06 -11.08 11.25
C ALA A 83 -12.10 -10.54 10.24
N PRO A 84 -11.93 -9.33 9.71
CA PRO A 84 -12.85 -8.77 8.73
C PRO A 84 -12.61 -9.32 7.33
N GLU A 85 -13.64 -9.29 6.47
CA GLU A 85 -13.54 -9.55 5.02
C GLU A 85 -12.95 -10.94 4.69
N VAL A 86 -13.28 -11.95 5.50
CA VAL A 86 -12.85 -13.33 5.29
C VAL A 86 -13.63 -13.93 4.13
N ILE A 87 -12.92 -14.39 3.10
CA ILE A 87 -13.50 -15.02 1.92
C ILE A 87 -13.92 -16.45 2.31
N LEU A 88 -15.22 -16.74 2.19
CA LEU A 88 -15.80 -18.05 2.54
C LEU A 88 -16.38 -18.79 1.33
N ILE A 89 -15.83 -18.57 0.13
CA ILE A 89 -16.31 -19.25 -1.08
C ILE A 89 -15.93 -20.74 -1.04
N ASP A 90 -16.85 -21.60 -1.48
CA ASP A 90 -16.64 -23.03 -1.70
C ASP A 90 -16.04 -23.80 -0.51
N ARG A 91 -16.60 -23.56 0.69
CA ARG A 91 -16.09 -24.12 1.95
C ARG A 91 -16.74 -25.43 2.32
N GLU A 92 -16.28 -26.51 1.69
CA GLU A 92 -16.69 -27.89 2.00
C GLU A 92 -16.41 -28.28 3.45
N ASP A 93 -15.30 -27.80 4.01
CA ASP A 93 -14.93 -28.05 5.42
C ASP A 93 -15.99 -27.52 6.39
N ILE A 94 -16.56 -26.35 6.10
CA ILE A 94 -17.64 -25.77 6.91
C ILE A 94 -18.94 -26.57 6.73
N LEU A 95 -19.27 -26.94 5.49
CA LEU A 95 -20.56 -27.54 5.14
C LEU A 95 -20.67 -29.01 5.57
N PHE A 96 -19.61 -29.79 5.40
CA PHE A 96 -19.63 -31.25 5.57
C PHE A 96 -18.82 -31.73 6.76
N GLN A 97 -17.75 -31.01 7.12
CA GLN A 97 -16.83 -31.46 8.18
C GLN A 97 -17.05 -30.72 9.50
N HIS A 98 -17.92 -29.71 9.51
CA HIS A 98 -18.15 -28.84 10.67
C HIS A 98 -16.83 -28.26 11.23
N ARG A 99 -15.90 -27.93 10.34
CA ARG A 99 -14.59 -27.38 10.65
C ARG A 99 -14.36 -26.11 9.83
N LEU A 100 -13.57 -25.20 10.37
CA LEU A 100 -12.98 -24.09 9.64
C LEU A 100 -11.46 -24.23 9.70
N SER A 101 -10.78 -24.30 8.56
CA SER A 101 -9.33 -24.08 8.47
C SER A 101 -9.04 -23.04 7.40
N ILE A 102 -8.50 -21.88 7.77
CA ILE A 102 -8.33 -20.77 6.82
C ILE A 102 -7.16 -19.86 7.18
N ASN A 103 -6.44 -19.41 6.16
CA ASN A 103 -5.49 -18.31 6.27
C ASN A 103 -6.22 -16.97 6.29
N LEU A 104 -5.93 -16.14 7.29
CA LEU A 104 -6.54 -14.83 7.46
C LEU A 104 -5.61 -13.75 6.94
N ASN A 105 -6.17 -12.75 6.25
CA ASN A 105 -5.40 -11.60 5.78
C ASN A 105 -5.06 -10.62 6.91
N ARG A 106 -5.95 -10.51 7.90
CA ARG A 106 -5.74 -9.64 9.06
C ARG A 106 -6.63 -10.04 10.23
N VAL A 107 -6.15 -9.76 11.44
CA VAL A 107 -6.92 -9.87 12.68
C VAL A 107 -6.73 -8.63 13.51
N ILE A 108 -7.82 -8.15 14.11
CA ILE A 108 -7.88 -6.96 14.94
C ILE A 108 -8.26 -7.39 16.35
N PHE A 109 -7.37 -7.17 17.31
CA PHE A 109 -7.55 -7.41 18.73
C PHE A 109 -7.96 -6.13 19.45
N PHE A 110 -8.88 -6.25 20.41
CA PHE A 110 -9.28 -5.20 21.32
C PHE A 110 -8.79 -5.56 22.73
N GLU A 111 -7.94 -4.70 23.28
CA GLU A 111 -7.17 -4.98 24.48
C GLU A 111 -7.42 -3.89 25.53
N PRO A 112 -7.56 -4.25 26.82
CA PRO A 112 -7.44 -3.26 27.89
C PRO A 112 -5.99 -2.75 27.93
N THR A 113 -5.80 -1.44 28.10
CA THR A 113 -4.44 -0.88 28.17
C THR A 113 -3.86 -1.04 29.58
N LYS A 114 -2.53 -0.93 29.72
CA LYS A 114 -1.83 -1.04 31.01
C LYS A 114 -2.36 0.01 32.01
N LYS A 115 -2.53 -0.41 33.27
CA LYS A 115 -2.74 0.50 34.40
C LYS A 115 -1.44 1.28 34.66
N GLY A 116 -1.54 2.58 34.95
CA GLY A 116 -0.38 3.41 35.35
C GLY A 116 0.11 4.45 34.33
N LEU A 117 -0.69 4.82 33.33
CA LEU A 117 -0.34 5.91 32.41
C LEU A 117 -0.40 7.28 33.10
N THR A 118 0.48 8.18 32.66
CA THR A 118 0.49 9.57 33.10
C THR A 118 -0.73 10.33 32.57
N ASP A 119 -1.06 11.46 33.20
CA ASP A 119 -2.18 12.30 32.75
C ASP A 119 -1.94 12.88 31.35
N ASP A 120 -0.68 13.09 30.97
CA ASP A 120 -0.31 13.55 29.63
C ASP A 120 -0.55 12.46 28.58
N GLU A 121 -0.19 11.21 28.86
CA GLU A 121 -0.46 10.08 27.94
C GLU A 121 -1.96 9.87 27.70
N ARG A 122 -2.81 10.17 28.70
CA ARG A 122 -4.27 10.08 28.57
C ARG A 122 -4.84 11.15 27.64
N ARG A 123 -4.13 12.26 27.40
CA ARG A 123 -4.54 13.33 26.48
C ARG A 123 -4.13 13.07 25.03
N LEU A 124 -3.42 11.97 24.78
CA LEU A 124 -2.88 11.63 23.46
C LEU A 124 -3.55 10.39 22.86
N TRP A 125 -3.66 10.37 21.55
CA TRP A 125 -3.71 9.14 20.77
C TRP A 125 -2.29 8.67 20.55
N ILE A 126 -1.95 7.49 21.08
CA ILE A 126 -0.62 6.91 20.94
C ILE A 126 -0.73 5.75 19.98
N GLY A 127 -0.06 5.86 18.85
CA GLY A 127 -0.04 4.83 17.83
C GLY A 127 1.35 4.35 17.48
N HIS A 128 1.39 3.15 16.96
CA HIS A 128 2.60 2.42 16.60
C HIS A 128 2.30 1.56 15.38
N ALA A 129 3.18 1.57 14.38
CA ALA A 129 3.06 0.75 13.19
C ALA A 129 4.42 0.18 12.78
N ILE A 130 4.37 -1.01 12.18
CA ILE A 130 5.52 -1.62 11.51
C ILE A 130 5.15 -1.82 10.06
N TYR A 131 6.02 -1.34 9.19
CA TYR A 131 5.93 -1.46 7.75
C TYR A 131 7.01 -2.37 7.24
N ARG A 132 6.64 -3.30 6.37
CA ARG A 132 7.60 -4.02 5.54
C ARG A 132 7.99 -3.15 4.36
N VAL A 133 9.29 -3.02 4.17
CA VAL A 133 9.96 -2.19 3.16
C VAL A 133 11.10 -3.00 2.54
N GLN A 134 11.72 -2.46 1.49
CA GLN A 134 12.90 -3.04 0.88
C GLN A 134 13.95 -1.96 0.60
N ASP A 135 15.16 -2.17 1.11
CA ASP A 135 16.37 -1.41 0.78
C ASP A 135 16.21 0.11 0.95
N ILE A 136 15.70 0.54 2.10
CA ILE A 136 15.78 1.96 2.48
C ILE A 136 17.23 2.23 2.92
N GLU A 137 17.96 3.00 2.09
CA GLU A 137 19.36 3.34 2.39
C GLU A 137 19.48 4.48 3.39
N ILE A 138 18.65 5.54 3.26
CA ILE A 138 18.76 6.76 4.07
C ILE A 138 17.36 7.33 4.40
N LEU A 139 17.09 7.56 5.68
CA LEU A 139 15.96 8.40 6.14
C LEU A 139 16.45 9.81 6.50
N SER A 140 15.52 10.75 6.71
CA SER A 140 15.84 12.18 6.85
C SER A 140 16.68 12.51 8.09
N ASP A 141 16.49 11.79 9.19
CA ASP A 141 17.04 12.15 10.50
C ASP A 141 17.99 11.08 11.06
N GLN A 142 18.90 11.52 11.92
CA GLN A 142 19.87 10.67 12.59
C GLN A 142 19.27 10.02 13.85
N VAL A 143 19.51 8.73 14.02
CA VAL A 143 19.25 7.96 15.23
C VAL A 143 20.57 7.69 15.93
N SER A 144 20.62 7.97 17.23
CA SER A 144 21.77 7.69 18.09
C SER A 144 21.45 6.48 18.96
N GLU A 145 22.28 5.43 18.91
CA GLU A 145 22.17 4.24 19.75
C GLU A 145 23.36 4.18 20.71
N GLU A 146 23.08 4.09 22.01
CA GLU A 146 24.09 3.95 23.05
C GLU A 146 23.97 2.59 23.74
N VAL A 147 25.09 1.88 23.83
CA VAL A 147 25.22 0.66 24.63
C VAL A 147 26.01 1.00 25.89
N ARG A 148 25.38 0.80 27.05
CA ARG A 148 26.00 1.00 28.36
C ARG A 148 26.06 -0.31 29.14
N ILE A 149 27.20 -0.59 29.77
CA ILE A 149 27.38 -1.71 30.71
C ILE A 149 27.72 -1.09 32.06
N ASP A 150 26.93 -1.41 33.10
CA ASP A 150 27.02 -0.80 34.43
C ASP A 150 27.11 0.75 34.41
N GLY A 151 26.35 1.38 33.50
CA GLY A 151 26.32 2.82 33.33
C GLY A 151 27.50 3.42 32.55
N ALA A 152 28.57 2.66 32.30
CA ALA A 152 29.68 3.07 31.45
C ALA A 152 29.31 2.91 29.97
N LEU A 153 29.53 3.95 29.16
CA LEU A 153 29.30 3.93 27.72
C LEU A 153 30.35 3.04 27.04
N VAL A 154 29.89 1.95 26.40
CA VAL A 154 30.73 0.97 25.71
C VAL A 154 30.74 1.20 24.21
N LYS A 155 29.60 1.62 23.66
CA LYS A 155 29.44 1.86 22.22
C LYS A 155 28.42 2.96 22.00
N SER A 156 28.71 3.85 21.05
CA SER A 156 27.72 4.78 20.50
C SER A 156 27.76 4.67 18.99
N ASN A 157 26.60 4.52 18.36
CA ASN A 157 26.43 4.48 16.92
C ASN A 157 25.46 5.58 16.49
N ASN A 158 25.72 6.17 15.34
CA ASN A 158 24.88 7.19 14.73
C ASN A 158 24.54 6.78 13.30
N HIS A 159 23.25 6.71 12.97
CA HIS A 159 22.78 6.23 11.67
C HIS A 159 21.66 7.13 11.13
N PHE A 160 21.69 7.47 9.84
CA PHE A 160 20.61 8.20 9.16
C PHE A 160 19.46 7.26 8.79
N CYS A 161 18.83 6.70 9.82
CA CYS A 161 17.78 5.70 9.68
C CYS A 161 16.51 6.12 10.44
N GLY A 162 16.35 7.40 10.77
CA GLY A 162 15.23 7.94 11.55
C GLY A 162 14.35 8.95 10.81
N ILE A 163 13.15 9.13 11.33
CA ILE A 163 12.24 10.24 11.02
C ILE A 163 11.85 10.89 12.34
N SER A 164 12.00 12.20 12.47
CA SER A 164 11.56 12.97 13.62
C SER A 164 10.86 14.23 13.17
N TYR A 165 9.55 14.25 13.41
CA TYR A 165 8.68 15.37 13.13
C TYR A 165 7.88 15.71 14.38
N LYS A 166 7.90 16.99 14.78
CA LYS A 166 7.24 17.45 16.00
C LYS A 166 6.64 18.85 15.81
N THR A 167 5.39 19.00 16.20
CA THR A 167 4.69 20.27 16.40
C THR A 167 4.09 20.28 17.81
N GLU A 168 3.30 21.31 18.14
CA GLU A 168 2.56 21.38 19.41
C GLU A 168 1.54 20.25 19.56
N GLU A 169 0.88 19.87 18.47
CA GLU A 169 -0.26 18.94 18.49
C GLU A 169 0.08 17.52 18.02
N GLN A 170 1.22 17.34 17.34
CA GLN A 170 1.61 16.04 16.79
C GLN A 170 3.11 15.77 16.92
N THR A 171 3.45 14.53 17.24
CA THR A 171 4.82 14.00 17.16
C THR A 171 4.79 12.70 16.37
N VAL A 172 5.69 12.57 15.39
CA VAL A 172 5.90 11.35 14.61
C VAL A 172 7.38 11.00 14.67
N LEU A 173 7.67 9.79 15.15
CA LEU A 173 9.01 9.23 15.27
C LEU A 173 9.07 7.96 14.46
N GLY A 174 10.10 7.78 13.64
CA GLY A 174 10.30 6.56 12.88
C GLY A 174 11.75 6.11 12.94
N ARG A 175 11.98 4.80 12.80
CA ARG A 175 13.32 4.23 12.66
C ARG A 175 13.28 2.92 11.88
N LEU A 176 14.34 2.62 11.14
CA LEU A 176 14.54 1.27 10.61
C LEU A 176 14.89 0.32 11.76
N ILE A 177 14.14 -0.79 11.86
CA ILE A 177 14.47 -1.90 12.77
C ILE A 177 15.55 -2.77 12.12
N ASP A 178 15.41 -3.02 10.82
CA ASP A 178 16.36 -3.75 9.98
C ASP A 178 16.21 -3.26 8.51
N LYS A 179 16.83 -3.95 7.55
CA LYS A 179 16.78 -3.59 6.11
C LYS A 179 15.40 -3.74 5.47
N HIS A 180 14.45 -4.37 6.15
CA HIS A 180 13.14 -4.76 5.66
C HIS A 180 11.98 -4.25 6.50
N HIS A 181 12.24 -3.63 7.66
CA HIS A 181 11.20 -3.16 8.57
C HIS A 181 11.44 -1.73 9.02
N LEU A 182 10.45 -0.87 8.76
CA LEU A 182 10.37 0.49 9.27
C LEU A 182 9.34 0.54 10.40
N GLN A 183 9.75 1.00 11.57
CA GLN A 183 8.87 1.31 12.68
C GLN A 183 8.50 2.78 12.63
N ILE A 184 7.22 3.10 12.87
CA ILE A 184 6.75 4.46 13.09
C ILE A 184 5.83 4.51 14.31
N ASP A 185 6.12 5.44 15.20
CA ASP A 185 5.34 5.82 16.37
C ASP A 185 4.76 7.21 16.17
N TRP A 186 3.51 7.42 16.57
CA TRP A 186 2.88 8.74 16.53
C TRP A 186 2.13 9.05 17.82
N TYR A 187 2.15 10.32 18.18
CA TYR A 187 1.53 10.88 19.36
C TYR A 187 0.74 12.10 18.92
N PHE A 188 -0.59 11.97 18.88
CA PHE A 188 -1.49 13.03 18.43
C PHE A 188 -2.36 13.52 19.56
N SER A 189 -2.44 14.83 19.73
CA SER A 189 -3.30 15.43 20.74
C SER A 189 -4.77 15.13 20.47
N LYS A 190 -5.51 14.73 21.50
CA LYS A 190 -6.96 14.50 21.43
C LYS A 190 -7.77 15.78 21.20
N SER A 191 -7.19 16.96 21.47
CA SER A 191 -7.83 18.26 21.18
C SER A 191 -7.92 18.52 19.68
N SER A 192 -6.94 18.05 18.91
CA SER A 192 -6.81 18.37 17.48
C SER A 192 -7.16 17.20 16.56
N PHE A 193 -7.00 15.96 17.03
CA PHE A 193 -7.14 14.78 16.20
C PHE A 193 -8.22 13.83 16.74
N SER A 194 -8.96 13.23 15.81
CA SER A 194 -9.95 12.20 16.15
C SER A 194 -9.29 10.81 16.26
N LYS A 195 -9.98 9.89 16.94
CA LYS A 195 -9.62 8.46 16.98
C LYS A 195 -9.53 7.86 15.57
N SER A 196 -10.48 8.21 14.70
CA SER A 196 -10.57 7.71 13.33
C SER A 196 -9.38 8.17 12.48
N TYR A 197 -9.03 9.45 12.58
CA TYR A 197 -7.83 10.00 11.95
C TYR A 197 -6.58 9.25 12.41
N SER A 198 -6.41 9.14 13.74
CA SER A 198 -5.23 8.49 14.34
C SER A 198 -5.10 7.01 14.00
N TRP A 199 -6.22 6.31 13.79
CA TRP A 199 -6.22 4.92 13.32
C TRP A 199 -5.88 4.80 11.84
N LYS A 200 -6.46 5.67 11.00
CA LYS A 200 -6.24 5.65 9.53
C LYS A 200 -4.85 6.15 9.14
N TRP A 201 -4.17 6.86 10.03
CA TRP A 201 -2.83 7.40 9.79
C TRP A 201 -1.87 6.34 9.31
N ALA A 202 -1.88 5.13 9.90
CA ALA A 202 -0.94 4.09 9.51
C ALA A 202 -1.14 3.59 8.07
N GLU A 203 -2.39 3.48 7.61
CA GLU A 203 -2.70 3.10 6.22
C GLU A 203 -2.32 4.21 5.24
N ALA A 204 -2.60 5.46 5.60
CA ALA A 204 -2.22 6.60 4.77
C ALA A 204 -0.69 6.77 4.68
N ALA A 205 0.03 6.49 5.76
CA ALA A 205 1.49 6.47 5.76
C ALA A 205 2.03 5.35 4.87
N GLN A 206 1.36 4.19 4.79
CA GLN A 206 1.71 3.14 3.83
C GLN A 206 1.65 3.66 2.38
N ASP A 207 0.57 4.36 2.02
CA ASP A 207 0.39 4.94 0.68
C ASP A 207 1.50 5.97 0.40
N ALA A 208 1.74 6.89 1.33
CA ALA A 208 2.77 7.92 1.21
C ALA A 208 4.18 7.33 1.07
N LEU A 209 4.54 6.36 1.93
CA LEU A 209 5.82 5.66 1.85
C LEU A 209 5.96 4.90 0.53
N SER A 210 4.90 4.24 0.07
CA SER A 210 4.95 3.49 -1.20
C SER A 210 5.29 4.38 -2.38
N ILE A 211 4.63 5.53 -2.45
CA ILE A 211 4.83 6.53 -3.50
C ILE A 211 6.23 7.15 -3.41
N LEU A 212 6.63 7.63 -2.23
CA LEU A 212 7.90 8.33 -2.05
C LEU A 212 9.12 7.42 -2.21
N LEU A 213 9.01 6.15 -1.79
CA LEU A 213 10.09 5.17 -1.88
C LEU A 213 10.08 4.38 -3.19
N GLY A 214 9.04 4.53 -4.04
CA GLY A 214 8.96 3.81 -5.31
C GLY A 214 8.87 2.30 -5.17
N GLN A 215 8.12 1.82 -4.19
CA GLN A 215 7.97 0.39 -3.88
C GLN A 215 6.62 0.11 -3.20
N THR A 216 6.15 -1.13 -3.23
CA THR A 216 4.91 -1.51 -2.55
C THR A 216 5.15 -1.74 -1.05
N VAL A 217 5.04 -0.68 -0.24
CA VAL A 217 5.17 -0.78 1.22
C VAL A 217 3.94 -1.44 1.81
N GLN A 218 4.14 -2.29 2.83
CA GLN A 218 3.06 -3.05 3.46
C GLN A 218 3.01 -2.76 4.96
N LEU A 219 1.88 -2.25 5.44
CA LEU A 219 1.58 -2.21 6.86
C LEU A 219 1.36 -3.65 7.33
N VAL A 220 2.22 -4.12 8.24
CA VAL A 220 2.14 -5.50 8.74
C VAL A 220 1.64 -5.58 10.18
N TYR A 221 1.80 -4.48 10.92
CA TYR A 221 1.34 -4.36 12.29
C TYR A 221 0.93 -2.91 12.55
N GLN A 222 -0.18 -2.71 13.27
CA GLN A 222 -0.45 -1.44 13.90
C GLN A 222 -1.09 -1.60 15.28
N LYS A 223 -0.87 -0.62 16.13
CA LYS A 223 -1.53 -0.48 17.43
C LYS A 223 -1.91 0.97 17.64
N LEU A 224 -3.07 1.20 18.23
CA LEU A 224 -3.53 2.50 18.70
C LEU A 224 -4.04 2.36 20.12
N SER A 225 -3.63 3.25 21.00
CA SER A 225 -4.16 3.37 22.36
C SER A 225 -4.71 4.76 22.61
N ASP A 226 -5.76 4.81 23.42
CA ASP A 226 -6.33 6.04 23.97
C ASP A 226 -6.07 6.21 25.47
N GLY A 227 -5.18 5.37 25.99
CA GLY A 227 -4.82 5.25 27.39
C GLY A 227 -5.68 4.28 28.19
N LEU A 228 -6.96 4.10 27.86
CA LEU A 228 -7.83 3.14 28.54
C LEU A 228 -8.03 1.87 27.71
N HIS A 229 -8.21 2.05 26.41
CA HIS A 229 -8.42 0.98 25.44
C HIS A 229 -7.32 0.98 24.37
N GLY A 230 -6.93 -0.22 23.98
CA GLY A 230 -6.02 -0.49 22.89
C GLY A 230 -6.72 -1.24 21.77
N ARG A 231 -6.34 -0.93 20.54
CA ARG A 231 -6.64 -1.73 19.36
C ARG A 231 -5.33 -2.12 18.71
N ARG A 232 -5.16 -3.40 18.40
CA ARG A 232 -3.98 -3.95 17.73
C ARG A 232 -4.43 -4.69 16.49
N GLU A 233 -3.80 -4.47 15.35
CA GLU A 233 -4.05 -5.18 14.11
C GLU A 233 -2.77 -5.84 13.64
N ILE A 234 -2.88 -7.12 13.31
CA ILE A 234 -1.84 -7.91 12.66
C ILE A 234 -2.32 -8.20 11.25
N ARG A 235 -1.48 -7.96 10.25
CA ARG A 235 -1.76 -8.23 8.85
C ARG A 235 -0.80 -9.29 8.34
N ASN A 236 -1.31 -10.15 7.46
CA ASN A 236 -0.47 -11.09 6.74
C ASN A 236 0.51 -10.31 5.85
N MET A 237 1.62 -10.94 5.47
CA MET A 237 2.74 -10.29 4.80
C MET A 237 2.73 -10.53 3.28
N PRO A 238 2.06 -9.69 2.48
CA PRO A 238 2.32 -9.70 1.04
C PRO A 238 3.76 -9.29 0.76
N LYS A 239 4.25 -9.68 -0.42
CA LYS A 239 5.59 -9.36 -0.89
C LYS A 239 5.70 -7.85 -1.16
N VAL A 240 6.75 -7.23 -0.61
CA VAL A 240 7.20 -5.89 -1.01
C VAL A 240 7.94 -6.00 -2.32
N GLU A 241 7.65 -5.11 -3.24
CA GLU A 241 8.19 -5.11 -4.59
C GLU A 241 8.64 -3.70 -4.97
N LYS A 242 9.86 -3.60 -5.45
CA LYS A 242 10.37 -2.37 -6.03
C LYS A 242 9.77 -2.15 -7.40
N LEU A 243 9.44 -0.89 -7.70
CA LEU A 243 9.01 -0.47 -9.03
C LEU A 243 10.20 -0.36 -10.01
N GLY A 244 11.42 -0.36 -9.49
CA GLY A 244 12.65 -0.22 -10.26
C GLY A 244 12.64 1.08 -11.06
N ILE A 245 12.85 0.97 -12.37
CA ILE A 245 12.85 2.09 -13.31
C ILE A 245 11.50 2.82 -13.42
N LEU A 246 10.38 2.16 -13.08
CA LEU A 246 9.04 2.77 -13.10
C LEU A 246 8.73 3.52 -11.79
N SER A 247 9.70 3.67 -10.88
CA SER A 247 9.53 4.48 -9.68
C SER A 247 9.16 5.92 -10.02
N PRO A 248 8.11 6.50 -9.38
CA PRO A 248 7.73 7.89 -9.60
C PRO A 248 8.85 8.91 -9.29
N PHE A 249 9.79 8.54 -8.42
CA PHE A 249 10.92 9.38 -8.01
C PHE A 249 12.24 8.61 -8.14
N TYR A 250 12.49 8.04 -9.31
CA TYR A 250 13.72 7.30 -9.60
C TYR A 250 14.99 8.11 -9.24
N GLY A 251 15.95 7.44 -8.59
CA GLY A 251 17.22 8.06 -8.16
C GLY A 251 17.16 8.83 -6.83
N LYS A 252 15.97 9.15 -6.30
CA LYS A 252 15.86 9.79 -4.98
C LYS A 252 15.95 8.74 -3.87
N LYS A 253 17.12 8.66 -3.23
CA LYS A 253 17.41 7.70 -2.16
C LYS A 253 17.02 8.18 -0.76
N THR A 254 16.60 9.44 -0.63
CA THR A 254 16.24 10.06 0.65
C THR A 254 14.74 10.33 0.73
N LEU A 255 14.13 9.85 1.81
CA LEU A 255 12.77 10.27 2.18
C LEU A 255 12.84 11.68 2.75
N ASP A 256 12.04 12.61 2.23
CA ASP A 256 11.84 13.94 2.84
C ASP A 256 10.67 13.87 3.83
N LYS A 257 10.94 14.12 5.11
CA LYS A 257 9.94 14.00 6.18
C LYS A 257 8.74 14.94 6.00
N ASN A 258 8.96 16.15 5.50
CA ASN A 258 7.86 17.11 5.30
C ASN A 258 6.90 16.61 4.21
N SER A 259 7.45 16.12 3.10
CA SER A 259 6.69 15.49 2.03
C SER A 259 5.95 14.25 2.52
N PHE A 260 6.59 13.43 3.35
CA PHE A 260 5.97 12.25 3.95
C PHE A 260 4.77 12.61 4.82
N ILE A 261 4.90 13.56 5.75
CA ILE A 261 3.80 14.00 6.61
C ILE A 261 2.66 14.60 5.77
N LYS A 262 2.98 15.50 4.83
CA LYS A 262 1.98 16.15 3.97
C LYS A 262 1.20 15.14 3.10
N LEU A 263 1.89 14.16 2.50
CA LEU A 263 1.21 13.11 1.73
C LEU A 263 0.37 12.19 2.63
N THR A 264 0.86 11.87 3.82
CA THR A 264 0.10 11.07 4.80
C THR A 264 -1.20 11.78 5.16
N ASP A 265 -1.15 13.07 5.50
CA ASP A 265 -2.33 13.88 5.78
C ASP A 265 -3.33 13.92 4.61
N PHE A 266 -2.82 14.05 3.39
CA PHE A 266 -3.64 14.00 2.18
C PHE A 266 -4.37 12.66 2.02
N PHE A 267 -3.69 11.53 2.24
CA PHE A 267 -4.29 10.20 2.09
C PHE A 267 -5.29 9.84 3.19
N ILE A 268 -5.15 10.40 4.41
CA ILE A 268 -6.09 10.17 5.51
C ILE A 268 -7.48 10.71 5.18
N LYS A 269 -7.56 11.88 4.54
CA LYS A 269 -8.84 12.52 4.18
C LYS A 269 -9.69 11.63 3.26
N ASN A 270 -9.04 10.74 2.51
CA ASN A 270 -9.68 9.75 1.64
C ASN A 270 -10.69 10.36 0.66
N GLU A 271 -10.37 11.56 0.16
CA GLU A 271 -11.17 12.27 -0.84
C GLU A 271 -10.98 11.66 -2.23
N PHE A 272 -11.83 12.06 -3.18
CA PHE A 272 -11.79 11.61 -4.57
C PHE A 272 -10.39 11.68 -5.20
N LYS A 273 -9.66 12.78 -4.98
CA LYS A 273 -8.29 12.97 -5.48
C LYS A 273 -7.29 11.96 -4.90
N ALA A 274 -7.41 11.64 -3.60
CA ALA A 274 -6.58 10.62 -2.96
C ALA A 274 -6.85 9.24 -3.57
N GLY A 275 -8.11 8.93 -3.88
CA GLY A 275 -8.50 7.73 -4.64
C GLY A 275 -7.83 7.65 -6.02
N ILE A 276 -7.80 8.75 -6.77
CA ILE A 276 -7.09 8.82 -8.06
C ILE A 276 -5.60 8.54 -7.87
N CYS A 277 -4.94 9.18 -6.89
CA CYS A 277 -3.52 9.01 -6.63
C CYS A 277 -3.15 7.56 -6.27
N ARG A 278 -3.97 6.90 -5.43
CA ARG A 278 -3.80 5.47 -5.12
C ARG A 278 -3.90 4.61 -6.37
N ASN A 279 -4.89 4.88 -7.24
CA ASN A 279 -5.07 4.12 -8.47
C ASN A 279 -3.93 4.34 -9.46
N ILE A 280 -3.42 5.56 -9.60
CA ILE A 280 -2.21 5.85 -10.40
C ILE A 280 -1.06 4.97 -9.91
N PHE A 281 -0.71 5.05 -8.62
CA PHE A 281 0.40 4.28 -8.06
C PHE A 281 0.19 2.76 -8.19
N ARG A 282 -1.02 2.27 -7.93
CA ARG A 282 -1.36 0.85 -8.05
C ARG A 282 -1.21 0.32 -9.47
N GLN A 283 -1.53 1.12 -10.47
CA GLN A 283 -1.33 0.75 -11.88
C GLN A 283 0.14 0.79 -12.28
N ILE A 284 0.95 1.71 -11.74
CA ILE A 284 2.41 1.68 -11.92
C ILE A 284 2.99 0.40 -11.31
N ALA A 285 2.55 0.06 -10.08
CA ALA A 285 2.94 -1.18 -9.42
C ALA A 285 2.56 -2.41 -10.24
N GLU A 286 1.34 -2.44 -10.77
CA GLU A 286 0.89 -3.55 -11.62
C GLU A 286 1.69 -3.64 -12.92
N ALA A 287 2.00 -2.50 -13.56
CA ALA A 287 2.89 -2.46 -14.71
C ALA A 287 4.26 -3.05 -14.37
N SER A 288 4.88 -2.65 -13.25
CA SER A 288 6.21 -3.14 -12.85
C SER A 288 6.29 -4.66 -12.63
N ARG A 289 5.15 -5.31 -12.32
CA ARG A 289 5.06 -6.77 -12.12
C ARG A 289 4.97 -7.56 -13.42
N GLN A 290 4.59 -6.92 -14.52
CA GLN A 290 4.37 -7.65 -15.76
C GLN A 290 5.69 -8.18 -16.28
N ARG A 291 5.71 -9.46 -16.67
CA ARG A 291 6.87 -10.09 -17.30
C ARG A 291 7.09 -9.63 -18.74
N SER A 292 6.02 -9.21 -19.41
CA SER A 292 6.02 -8.80 -20.81
C SER A 292 6.17 -7.28 -20.92
N TYR A 293 7.20 -6.82 -21.63
CA TYR A 293 7.43 -5.39 -21.90
C TYR A 293 6.25 -4.74 -22.62
N GLN A 294 5.59 -5.44 -23.53
CA GLN A 294 4.39 -4.98 -24.23
C GLN A 294 3.28 -4.64 -23.23
N THR A 295 3.07 -5.51 -22.23
CA THR A 295 2.06 -5.31 -21.20
C THR A 295 2.45 -4.16 -20.26
N GLN A 296 3.75 -4.00 -19.94
CA GLN A 296 4.24 -2.84 -19.19
C GLN A 296 3.92 -1.53 -19.93
N GLU A 297 4.28 -1.45 -21.20
CA GLU A 297 4.04 -0.28 -22.06
C GLU A 297 2.55 0.07 -22.13
N LEU A 298 1.70 -0.93 -22.35
CA LEU A 298 0.25 -0.75 -22.42
C LEU A 298 -0.28 -0.21 -21.09
N LEU A 299 0.01 -0.88 -19.98
CA LEU A 299 -0.48 -0.46 -18.67
C LEU A 299 -0.02 0.96 -18.33
N VAL A 300 1.28 1.27 -18.48
CA VAL A 300 1.81 2.62 -18.25
C VAL A 300 1.08 3.65 -19.11
N SER A 301 0.93 3.40 -20.41
CA SER A 301 0.26 4.34 -21.32
C SER A 301 -1.20 4.64 -20.94
N THR A 302 -1.93 3.67 -20.40
CA THR A 302 -3.34 3.85 -20.02
C THR A 302 -3.56 4.69 -18.77
N ILE A 303 -2.54 4.84 -17.91
CA ILE A 303 -2.64 5.58 -16.64
C ILE A 303 -2.97 7.05 -16.88
N LEU A 304 -2.33 7.70 -17.86
CA LEU A 304 -2.55 9.12 -18.15
C LEU A 304 -4.01 9.40 -18.52
N GLU A 305 -4.55 8.66 -19.49
CA GLU A 305 -5.95 8.82 -19.90
C GLU A 305 -6.90 8.54 -18.73
N ALA A 306 -6.68 7.45 -18.01
CA ALA A 306 -7.54 7.08 -16.89
C ALA A 306 -7.54 8.15 -15.79
N ALA A 307 -6.37 8.66 -15.41
CA ALA A 307 -6.22 9.70 -14.41
C ALA A 307 -6.93 10.99 -14.83
N LEU A 308 -6.63 11.49 -16.04
CA LEU A 308 -7.20 12.72 -16.57
C LEU A 308 -8.72 12.65 -16.74
N ARG A 309 -9.26 11.52 -17.20
CA ARG A 309 -10.70 11.29 -17.25
C ARG A 309 -11.35 11.33 -15.87
N ASN A 310 -10.73 10.74 -14.85
CA ASN A 310 -11.26 10.80 -13.49
C ASN A 310 -11.22 12.25 -12.96
N ILE A 311 -10.13 12.99 -13.19
CA ILE A 311 -9.99 14.39 -12.78
C ILE A 311 -11.07 15.26 -13.45
N ASP A 312 -11.29 15.09 -14.75
CA ASP A 312 -12.34 15.79 -15.51
C ASP A 312 -13.76 15.24 -15.24
N GLN A 313 -13.91 14.22 -14.39
CA GLN A 313 -15.17 13.49 -14.15
C GLN A 313 -15.86 13.00 -15.44
N ASN A 314 -15.06 12.56 -16.41
CA ASN A 314 -15.54 12.10 -17.71
C ASN A 314 -15.25 10.60 -17.95
N PRO A 315 -16.07 9.69 -17.38
CA PRO A 315 -15.87 8.26 -17.50
C PRO A 315 -16.00 7.79 -18.96
N PHE A 316 -15.35 6.67 -19.29
CA PHE A 316 -15.41 6.11 -20.63
C PHE A 316 -16.87 5.78 -21.01
N LYS A 317 -17.29 6.24 -22.19
CA LYS A 317 -18.61 5.95 -22.78
C LYS A 317 -18.43 5.27 -24.13
N HIS A 318 -19.27 4.30 -24.45
CA HIS A 318 -19.22 3.56 -25.72
C HIS A 318 -19.49 4.43 -26.96
N LYS A 319 -20.09 5.62 -26.81
CA LYS A 319 -20.26 6.59 -27.89
C LYS A 319 -19.09 7.58 -27.89
N ARG A 320 -18.61 7.95 -29.09
CA ARG A 320 -17.54 8.95 -29.26
C ARG A 320 -17.90 10.22 -28.50
N ASP A 321 -17.23 10.41 -27.37
CA ASP A 321 -17.23 11.67 -26.64
C ASP A 321 -16.09 12.53 -27.18
N GLY A 322 -16.31 13.85 -27.27
CA GLY A 322 -15.34 14.84 -27.73
C GLY A 322 -14.17 15.08 -26.75
N TRP A 323 -14.00 14.22 -25.75
CA TRP A 323 -12.92 14.29 -24.79
C TRP A 323 -11.56 13.99 -25.44
N ASN A 324 -10.57 14.83 -25.14
CA ASN A 324 -9.25 14.77 -25.74
C ASN A 324 -8.17 14.83 -24.65
N VAL A 325 -7.30 13.82 -24.64
CA VAL A 325 -6.20 13.67 -23.66
C VAL A 325 -5.33 14.93 -23.62
N GLY A 326 -4.92 15.47 -24.76
CA GLY A 326 -4.05 16.65 -24.83
C GLY A 326 -4.69 17.92 -24.26
N LYS A 327 -5.98 18.16 -24.54
CA LYS A 327 -6.72 19.29 -23.94
C LYS A 327 -6.86 19.13 -22.43
N SER A 328 -7.15 17.92 -21.96
CA SER A 328 -7.26 17.59 -20.54
C SER A 328 -5.91 17.74 -19.82
N LEU A 329 -4.82 17.23 -20.43
CA LEU A 329 -3.46 17.39 -19.92
C LEU A 329 -3.10 18.86 -19.78
N LYS A 330 -3.28 19.67 -20.83
CA LYS A 330 -3.00 21.11 -20.78
C LYS A 330 -3.79 21.82 -19.67
N ARG A 331 -5.07 21.46 -19.50
CA ARG A 331 -5.89 21.97 -18.39
C ARG A 331 -5.33 21.57 -17.03
N PHE A 332 -4.96 20.29 -16.86
CA PHE A 332 -4.37 19.79 -15.64
C PHE A 332 -3.10 20.58 -15.27
N LEU A 333 -2.18 20.74 -16.22
CA LEU A 333 -0.95 21.50 -16.02
C LEU A 333 -1.23 22.95 -15.60
N LEU A 334 -2.16 23.65 -16.28
CA LEU A 334 -2.53 25.02 -15.93
C LEU A 334 -3.24 25.16 -14.59
N THR A 335 -3.94 24.12 -14.14
CA THR A 335 -4.77 24.16 -12.92
C THR A 335 -3.98 23.77 -11.67
N HIS A 336 -3.04 22.83 -11.82
CA HIS A 336 -2.37 22.18 -10.70
C HIS A 336 -0.86 22.39 -10.67
N LEU A 337 -0.26 22.89 -11.75
CA LEU A 337 1.17 23.10 -11.89
C LEU A 337 1.44 24.53 -12.39
N SER A 338 2.72 24.93 -12.40
CA SER A 338 3.16 26.26 -12.86
C SER A 338 3.39 26.31 -14.38
N GLU A 339 3.52 27.52 -14.93
CA GLU A 339 3.68 27.75 -16.38
C GLU A 339 4.88 27.02 -17.00
N GLN A 340 5.92 26.76 -16.22
CA GLN A 340 7.11 25.99 -16.64
C GLN A 340 6.80 24.56 -17.10
N TRP A 341 5.62 24.02 -16.74
CA TRP A 341 5.17 22.70 -17.19
C TRP A 341 4.51 22.71 -18.56
N ILE A 342 4.04 23.86 -19.04
CA ILE A 342 3.30 23.96 -20.31
C ILE A 342 4.11 23.38 -21.50
N PRO A 343 5.43 23.66 -21.63
CA PRO A 343 6.25 23.08 -22.70
C PRO A 343 6.30 21.55 -22.70
N LEU A 344 6.03 20.90 -21.56
CA LEU A 344 6.03 19.43 -21.45
C LEU A 344 4.76 18.78 -21.99
N THR A 345 3.73 19.55 -22.34
CA THR A 345 2.49 19.01 -22.92
C THR A 345 2.79 18.15 -24.15
N GLU A 346 3.61 18.65 -25.06
CA GLU A 346 3.93 17.96 -26.31
C GLU A 346 4.81 16.70 -26.06
N PRO A 347 5.95 16.77 -25.33
CA PRO A 347 6.72 15.58 -24.96
C PRO A 347 5.91 14.47 -24.27
N LEU A 348 5.00 14.84 -23.37
CA LEU A 348 4.12 13.89 -22.67
C LEU A 348 3.14 13.23 -23.64
N MET A 349 2.53 14.01 -24.54
CA MET A 349 1.63 13.49 -25.55
C MET A 349 2.34 12.59 -26.57
N VAL A 350 3.56 12.95 -26.99
CA VAL A 350 4.40 12.12 -27.87
C VAL A 350 4.73 10.79 -27.20
N SER A 351 5.16 10.80 -25.93
CA SER A 351 5.47 9.57 -25.19
C SER A 351 4.23 8.69 -24.98
N HIS A 352 3.10 9.31 -24.60
CA HIS A 352 1.82 8.60 -24.44
C HIS A 352 1.35 7.99 -25.76
N ALA A 353 1.33 8.76 -26.86
CA ALA A 353 0.91 8.28 -28.18
C ALA A 353 1.82 7.16 -28.68
N TYR A 354 3.14 7.33 -28.55
CA TYR A 354 4.12 6.32 -28.96
C TYR A 354 3.89 4.97 -28.26
N LEU A 355 3.68 4.96 -26.94
CA LEU A 355 3.41 3.71 -26.22
C LEU A 355 2.03 3.11 -26.56
N ARG A 356 1.02 3.95 -26.80
CA ARG A 356 -0.34 3.50 -27.13
C ARG A 356 -0.42 2.93 -28.55
N ASP A 357 0.09 3.66 -29.53
CA ASP A 357 0.02 3.31 -30.95
C ASP A 357 0.78 2.01 -31.23
N ARG A 358 1.91 1.78 -30.55
CA ARG A 358 2.66 0.51 -30.59
C ARG A 358 1.88 -0.70 -30.08
N ASN A 359 0.94 -0.50 -29.17
CA ASN A 359 0.09 -1.58 -28.65
C ASN A 359 -1.20 -1.71 -29.47
N ALA A 360 -1.63 -0.66 -30.17
CA ALA A 360 -2.79 -0.68 -31.05
C ALA A 360 -2.50 -1.23 -32.45
N HIS A 361 -1.27 -1.06 -32.94
CA HIS A 361 -0.82 -1.51 -34.26
C HIS A 361 0.24 -2.60 -34.09
N PRO A 362 -0.09 -3.88 -34.38
CA PRO A 362 0.85 -4.97 -34.21
C PRO A 362 1.86 -5.03 -35.37
N ASP A 363 2.58 -3.94 -35.60
CA ASP A 363 3.61 -3.85 -36.65
C ASP A 363 4.76 -4.86 -36.40
N TRP A 364 4.85 -5.40 -35.18
CA TRP A 364 5.69 -6.53 -34.80
C TRP A 364 5.31 -7.86 -35.45
N LEU A 365 4.11 -7.99 -36.06
CA LEU A 365 3.73 -9.13 -36.89
C LEU A 365 4.36 -9.10 -38.29
N PHE A 366 4.83 -7.94 -38.75
CA PHE A 366 5.28 -7.74 -40.14
C PHE A 366 6.80 -7.66 -40.31
N GLY A 367 7.57 -7.60 -39.22
CA GLY A 367 9.04 -7.63 -39.28
C GLY A 367 9.56 -9.05 -39.46
N GLN A 368 10.29 -9.33 -40.54
CA GLN A 368 11.10 -10.55 -40.65
C GLN A 368 12.03 -10.64 -39.41
N GLY A 369 11.71 -11.52 -38.48
CA GLY A 369 12.43 -11.72 -37.22
C GLY A 369 11.62 -11.53 -35.94
N GLY A 370 10.43 -10.94 -35.97
CA GLY A 370 9.49 -10.83 -34.82
C GLY A 370 10.02 -10.11 -33.56
N SER A 371 11.31 -9.76 -33.51
CA SER A 371 11.97 -9.10 -32.39
C SER A 371 12.20 -7.62 -32.69
N ARG A 372 11.77 -6.76 -31.76
CA ARG A 372 11.95 -5.29 -31.79
C ARG A 372 13.42 -4.90 -32.01
N SER A 373 13.67 -3.81 -32.75
CA SER A 373 15.00 -3.20 -32.77
C SER A 373 15.39 -2.73 -31.37
N GLU A 374 16.68 -2.75 -31.06
CA GLU A 374 17.20 -2.28 -29.77
C GLU A 374 16.85 -0.81 -29.52
N LYS A 375 16.95 0.03 -30.56
CA LYS A 375 16.58 1.46 -30.49
C LYS A 375 15.11 1.68 -30.13
N ASP A 376 14.20 0.86 -30.67
CA ASP A 376 12.78 0.98 -30.35
C ASP A 376 12.46 0.56 -28.92
N ARG A 377 13.20 -0.42 -28.39
CA ARG A 377 13.10 -0.86 -26.99
C ARG A 377 13.62 0.23 -26.05
N GLU A 378 14.78 0.82 -26.37
CA GLU A 378 15.35 1.95 -25.64
C GLU A 378 14.36 3.12 -25.57
N LYS A 379 13.78 3.52 -26.71
CA LYS A 379 12.81 4.62 -26.77
C LYS A 379 11.54 4.33 -25.96
N ALA A 380 11.04 3.09 -26.00
CA ALA A 380 9.87 2.70 -25.21
C ALA A 380 10.17 2.74 -23.71
N LEU A 381 11.37 2.31 -23.30
CA LEU A 381 11.83 2.39 -21.93
C LEU A 381 11.88 3.84 -21.43
N ASP A 382 12.52 4.73 -22.21
CA ASP A 382 12.62 6.15 -21.89
C ASP A 382 11.22 6.78 -21.76
N SER A 383 10.29 6.47 -22.67
CA SER A 383 8.90 6.93 -22.58
C SER A 383 8.16 6.40 -21.35
N MET A 384 8.36 5.13 -20.97
CA MET A 384 7.72 4.56 -19.77
C MET A 384 8.22 5.23 -18.49
N VAL A 385 9.53 5.46 -18.38
CA VAL A 385 10.11 6.12 -17.20
C VAL A 385 9.67 7.58 -17.13
N PHE A 386 9.72 8.30 -18.26
CA PHE A 386 9.28 9.68 -18.34
C PHE A 386 7.82 9.85 -17.90
N LEU A 387 6.92 8.98 -18.39
CA LEU A 387 5.51 8.98 -17.96
C LEU A 387 5.34 8.60 -16.49
N SER A 388 6.06 7.59 -16.01
CA SER A 388 5.97 7.14 -14.60
C SER A 388 6.37 8.24 -13.62
N GLN A 389 7.40 9.03 -13.96
CA GLN A 389 7.78 10.19 -13.16
C GLN A 389 6.76 11.31 -13.23
N PHE A 390 6.22 11.59 -14.42
CA PHE A 390 5.13 12.56 -14.56
C PHE A 390 3.92 12.17 -13.70
N TYR A 391 3.60 10.88 -13.58
CA TYR A 391 2.56 10.40 -12.67
C TYR A 391 2.88 10.67 -11.20
N GLY A 392 4.15 10.61 -10.80
CA GLY A 392 4.62 11.10 -9.49
C GLY A 392 4.28 12.57 -9.26
N TYR A 393 4.57 13.42 -10.24
CA TYR A 393 4.21 14.84 -10.19
C TYR A 393 2.70 15.07 -10.17
N MET A 394 1.92 14.29 -10.92
CA MET A 394 0.47 14.35 -10.85
C MET A 394 -0.04 14.06 -9.41
N ILE A 395 0.53 13.05 -8.76
CA ILE A 395 0.19 12.72 -7.37
C ILE A 395 0.54 13.87 -6.43
N LEU A 396 1.75 14.44 -6.53
CA LEU A 396 2.18 15.56 -5.68
C LEU A 396 1.29 16.80 -5.91
N ALA A 397 0.98 17.14 -7.16
CA ALA A 397 0.16 18.30 -7.48
C ALA A 397 -1.27 18.14 -6.96
N LEU A 398 -1.86 16.94 -7.09
CA LEU A 398 -3.18 16.63 -6.53
C LEU A 398 -3.20 16.63 -4.99
N ALA A 399 -2.07 16.31 -4.37
CA ALA A 399 -1.85 16.43 -2.92
C ALA A 399 -1.58 17.88 -2.45
N GLY A 400 -1.60 18.86 -3.37
CA GLY A 400 -1.43 20.27 -3.05
C GLY A 400 0.02 20.68 -2.79
N PHE A 401 0.99 19.97 -3.36
CA PHE A 401 2.37 20.46 -3.41
C PHE A 401 2.47 21.60 -4.43
N GLU A 402 3.08 22.69 -3.99
CA GLU A 402 3.27 23.90 -4.79
C GLU A 402 4.72 23.98 -5.28
N ASN A 403 4.98 24.82 -6.29
CA ASN A 403 6.31 25.07 -6.83
C ASN A 403 7.05 23.80 -7.27
N LEU A 404 6.31 22.81 -7.78
CA LEU A 404 6.91 21.61 -8.37
C LEU A 404 7.67 22.00 -9.63
N GLU A 405 8.95 21.66 -9.69
CA GLU A 405 9.80 21.85 -10.87
C GLU A 405 9.93 20.56 -11.67
N PRO A 406 9.86 20.63 -13.02
CA PRO A 406 10.03 19.46 -13.86
C PRO A 406 11.49 19.01 -13.85
N TYR A 407 11.77 17.93 -13.14
CA TYR A 407 13.06 17.28 -13.12
C TYR A 407 12.91 15.84 -13.60
N PHE A 408 13.41 15.58 -14.80
CA PHE A 408 13.44 14.26 -15.41
C PHE A 408 14.90 13.88 -15.64
N PRO A 409 15.32 12.65 -15.34
CA PRO A 409 16.67 12.22 -15.62
C PRO A 409 16.89 12.24 -17.13
N ILE A 410 18.11 12.58 -17.53
CA ILE A 410 18.56 12.47 -18.91
C ILE A 410 18.61 10.97 -19.26
N SER A 411 18.44 10.65 -20.55
CA SER A 411 18.34 9.30 -21.17
C SER A 411 18.97 8.13 -20.37
N HIS A 412 18.33 6.95 -20.39
CA HIS A 412 18.73 5.74 -19.66
C HIS A 412 20.23 5.36 -19.69
N LYS A 413 20.99 5.83 -20.67
CA LYS A 413 22.44 5.66 -20.80
C LYS A 413 23.27 6.31 -19.69
N GLN A 414 22.68 7.19 -18.88
CA GLN A 414 23.34 7.83 -17.73
C GLN A 414 22.87 7.28 -16.38
N TRP A 415 22.02 6.25 -16.35
CA TRP A 415 21.59 5.60 -15.11
C TRP A 415 22.65 4.56 -14.74
N GLU A 416 23.37 4.76 -13.64
CA GLU A 416 24.49 3.88 -13.25
C GLU A 416 24.06 2.41 -13.12
N ALA A 417 24.85 1.56 -13.79
CA ALA A 417 24.87 0.10 -13.87
C ALA A 417 23.73 -0.62 -14.64
N PRO A 418 24.08 -1.58 -15.52
CA PRO A 418 23.31 -1.92 -16.70
C PRO A 418 22.13 -2.83 -16.36
N VAL A 419 20.96 -2.52 -16.91
CA VAL A 419 19.97 -3.54 -17.21
C VAL A 419 20.64 -4.49 -18.21
N ILE A 420 21.20 -5.60 -17.70
CA ILE A 420 21.54 -6.73 -18.53
C ILE A 420 20.20 -7.26 -19.06
N MET A 421 19.86 -6.86 -20.29
CA MET A 421 18.80 -7.53 -21.04
C MET A 421 19.32 -8.93 -21.40
N THR A 422 19.22 -9.88 -20.47
CA THR A 422 19.40 -11.29 -20.81
C THR A 422 18.28 -11.70 -21.76
N PRO A 423 18.59 -12.18 -22.99
CA PRO A 423 17.60 -12.87 -23.80
C PRO A 423 17.14 -14.11 -23.02
N ALA A 424 15.83 -14.33 -22.94
CA ALA A 424 15.29 -15.59 -22.47
C ALA A 424 15.86 -16.72 -23.36
N LYS A 425 16.40 -17.77 -22.71
CA LYS A 425 16.68 -19.05 -23.37
C LYS A 425 15.41 -19.88 -23.45
#